data_AF-A0A915MKU9-F1
#
_entry.id   AF-A0A915MKU9-F1
#
_cell.length_a   1.000
_cell.length_b   1.000
_cell.length_c   1.000
_cell.angle_alpha   90.00
_cell.angle_beta   90.00
_cell.angle_gamma   90.00
#
_symmetry.space_group_name_H-M   'P 1'
#
loop_
_entity.id
_entity.type
_entity.pdbx_description
1 polymer ?
#
loop_
_entity_poly.entity_id
_entity_poly.type
_entity_poly.pdbx_seq_one_letter_code
_entity_poly.pdbx_strand_id
1 'polypeptide(L)' 'MSVCQIEFPEVKENGKPKFEGLNDPRQGVIEKRGVCITCAGSYNECPGHFAHLELAKP' A
#
# COMPACT_ATOMS: atom_id res chain seq x y z
N MET A 1 12.94 1.23 -4.96
CA MET A 1 13.01 1.85 -3.63
C MET A 1 11.69 1.59 -2.92
N SER A 2 11.71 1.31 -1.62
CA SER A 2 10.48 1.04 -0.86
C SER A 2 9.75 2.34 -0.51
N VAL A 3 8.42 2.35 -0.60
CA VAL A 3 7.59 3.54 -0.31
C VAL A 3 7.01 3.58 1.10
N CYS A 4 6.91 2.42 1.75
CA CYS A 4 6.52 2.29 3.14
C CYS A 4 7.10 1.02 3.78
N GLN A 5 7.07 0.97 5.10
CA GLN A 5 7.26 -0.23 5.90
C GLN A 5 5.89 -0.81 6.24
N ILE A 6 5.79 -2.14 6.26
CA ILE A 6 4.63 -2.87 6.75
C ILE A 6 4.89 -3.25 8.20
N GLU A 7 4.06 -2.74 9.12
CA GLU A 7 4.15 -3.05 10.56
C GLU A 7 2.98 -3.93 11.02
N PHE A 8 1.85 -3.82 10.33
CA PHE A 8 0.59 -4.43 10.74
C PHE A 8 0.12 -5.50 9.74
N PRO A 9 -0.33 -6.67 10.21
CA PRO A 9 -0.87 -7.70 9.33
C PRO A 9 -2.27 -7.34 8.81
N GLU A 10 -2.98 -6.41 9.45
CA GLU A 10 -4.33 -6.04 9.06
C GLU A 10 -4.35 -5.31 7.71
N VAL A 11 -5.24 -5.76 6.83
CA VAL A 11 -5.41 -5.22 5.48
C VAL A 11 -6.29 -3.96 5.49
N LYS A 12 -7.24 -3.90 6.42
CA LYS A 12 -8.22 -2.82 6.54
C LYS A 12 -8.45 -2.43 7.99
N GLU A 13 -8.75 -1.16 8.21
CA GLU A 13 -9.19 -0.61 9.48
C GLU A 13 -10.41 0.28 9.21
N ASN A 14 -11.52 0.02 9.91
CA ASN A 14 -12.79 0.75 9.71
C ASN A 14 -13.29 0.78 8.26
N GLY A 15 -13.12 -0.34 7.55
CA GLY A 15 -13.55 -0.51 6.15
C GLY A 15 -12.64 0.16 5.12
N LYS A 16 -11.61 0.91 5.53
CA LYS A 16 -10.61 1.54 4.66
C LYS A 16 -9.31 0.74 4.69
N PRO A 17 -8.46 0.82 3.65
CA PRO A 17 -7.15 0.20 3.71
C PRO A 17 -6.33 0.77 4.88
N LYS A 18 -5.64 -0.10 5.62
CA LYS A 18 -4.86 0.31 6.80
C LYS A 18 -3.51 0.86 6.35
N PHE A 19 -3.12 2.02 6.89
CA PHE A 19 -1.75 2.51 6.74
C PHE A 19 -0.78 1.60 7.48
N GLU A 20 0.38 1.36 6.87
CA GLU A 20 1.41 0.42 7.36
C GLU A 20 0.90 -1.02 7.46
N GLY A 21 -0.27 -1.29 6.88
CA GLY A 21 -0.84 -2.62 6.68
C GLY A 21 -0.50 -3.16 5.30
N LEU A 22 -0.79 -4.45 5.07
CA LEU A 22 -0.44 -5.14 3.82
C LEU A 22 -1.00 -4.50 2.54
N ASN A 23 -2.13 -3.78 2.63
CA ASN A 23 -2.73 -3.02 1.53
C ASN A 23 -2.59 -1.50 1.76
N ASP A 24 -1.41 -1.04 2.17
CA ASP A 24 -1.18 0.39 2.37
C ASP A 24 -1.51 1.16 1.08
N PRO A 25 -2.32 2.24 1.11
CA PRO A 25 -2.68 3.03 -0.07
C PRO A 25 -1.49 3.61 -0.86
N ARG A 26 -0.30 3.66 -0.26
CA ARG A 26 0.95 4.06 -0.92
C ARG A 26 1.50 2.99 -1.85
N GLN A 27 1.13 1.72 -1.68
CA GLN A 27 1.59 0.60 -2.52
C GLN A 27 0.88 0.54 -3.88
N GLY A 28 -0.25 1.22 -4.04
CA GLY A 28 -0.98 1.24 -5.29
C GLY A 28 -2.48 1.42 -5.09
N VAL A 29 -3.25 1.15 -6.14
CA VAL A 29 -4.71 1.22 -6.13
C VAL A 29 -5.29 -0.03 -6.75
N ILE A 30 -6.24 -0.67 -6.05
CA ILE A 30 -6.96 -1.86 -6.55
C ILE A 30 -8.42 -1.57 -6.91
N GLU A 31 -8.94 -0.42 -6.50
CA GLU A 31 -10.31 -0.01 -6.79
C GLU A 31 -10.36 0.82 -8.06
N LYS A 32 -11.30 0.52 -8.98
CA LYS A 32 -11.41 1.21 -10.28
C LYS A 32 -11.56 2.73 -10.20
N ARG A 33 -12.11 3.24 -9.10
CA ARG A 33 -12.32 4.68 -8.87
C ARG A 33 -11.30 5.29 -7.92
N GLY A 34 -10.35 4.50 -7.43
CA GLY A 34 -9.32 4.97 -6.52
C GLY A 34 -8.20 5.71 -7.25
N VAL A 35 -7.37 6.39 -6.46
CA VAL A 35 -6.15 7.06 -6.91
C VAL A 35 -5.03 6.63 -5.98
N CYS A 36 -3.87 6.25 -6.53
CA CYS A 36 -2.71 5.89 -5.72
C CYS A 36 -2.16 7.12 -4.99
N ILE A 37 -1.89 6.99 -3.69
CA ILE A 37 -1.35 8.11 -2.88
C ILE A 37 0.08 8.48 -3.29
N THR A 38 0.86 7.51 -3.77
CA THR A 38 2.28 7.74 -4.08
C THR A 38 2.49 8.40 -5.44
N CYS A 39 1.85 7.91 -6.50
CA CYS A 39 2.08 8.39 -7.87
C CYS A 39 0.91 9.18 -8.46
N ALA A 40 -0.21 9.31 -7.75
CA ALA A 40 -1.46 9.90 -8.24
C ALA A 40 -2.07 9.22 -9.49
N GLY A 41 -1.55 8.05 -9.90
CA GLY A 41 -2.10 7.26 -11.01
C GLY A 41 -3.42 6.58 -10.65
N SER A 42 -4.28 6.43 -11.64
CA SER A 42 -5.52 5.63 -11.54
C SER A 42 -5.24 4.12 -11.55
N TYR A 43 -6.29 3.30 -11.41
CA TYR A 43 -6.21 1.84 -11.47
C TYR A 43 -5.49 1.30 -12.72
N ASN A 44 -5.61 1.97 -13.87
CA ASN A 44 -4.99 1.53 -15.12
C ASN A 44 -3.56 2.08 -15.32
N GLU A 45 -3.18 3.13 -14.59
CA GLU A 45 -1.93 3.87 -14.79
C GLU A 45 -0.90 3.58 -13.70
N CYS A 46 -1.35 3.22 -12.50
CA CYS A 46 -0.47 2.94 -11.38
C CYS A 46 0.25 1.59 -11.60
N PRO A 47 1.59 1.57 -11.68
CA PRO A 47 2.36 0.33 -11.87
C PRO A 47 2.50 -0.51 -10.59
N GLY A 48 1.99 0.01 -9.46
CA GLY A 48 2.28 -0.52 -8.13
C GLY A 48 3.63 -0.02 -7.58
N HIS A 49 3.75 -0.07 -6.26
CA HIS A 49 4.91 0.41 -5.53
C HIS A 49 5.30 -0.60 -4.45
N PHE A 50 6.58 -0.95 -4.44
CA PHE A 50 7.10 -1.88 -3.44
C PHE A 50 7.07 -1.25 -2.05
N ALA A 51 6.58 -2.01 -1.08
CA ALA A 51 6.85 -1.82 0.34
C ALA A 51 7.89 -2.84 0.81
N HIS A 52 8.29 -2.75 2.06
CA HIS A 52 9.13 -3.75 2.70
C HIS A 52 8.60 -4.11 4.08
N LEU A 53 8.99 -5.29 4.54
CA LEU A 53 8.83 -5.73 5.91
C LEU A 53 10.23 -5.80 6.52
N GLU A 54 10.42 -5.18 7.68
CA GLU A 54 11.63 -5.42 8.45
C GLU A 54 11.50 -6.77 9.15
N LEU A 55 12.42 -7.68 8.81
CA LEU A 55 12.46 -8.98 9.47
C LEU A 55 13.07 -8.81 10.86
N ALA A 56 12.44 -9.42 11.87
CA ALA A 56 12.88 -9.32 13.25
C ALA A 56 14.32 -9.84 13.47
N LYS A 57 14.79 -10.70 12.58
CA LYS A 57 16.11 -11.32 12.56
C LYS A 57 16.55 -11.54 11.10
N PRO A 58 17.86 -11.57 10.83
CA PRO A 58 18.40 -11.89 9.51
C PRO A 58 18.00 -13.29 9.05
#